data_AF-F4H3B6-F1
#
_entry.id   AF-F4H3B6-F1
#
_cell.length_a   1.000
_cell.length_b   1.000
_cell.length_c   1.000
_cell.angle_alpha   90.00
_cell.angle_beta   90.00
_cell.angle_gamma   90.00
#
_symmetry.space_group_name_H-M   'P 1'
#
loop_
_entity.id
_entity.type
_entity.pdbx_description
1 polymer ?
#
loop_
_entity_poly.entity_id
_entity_poly.type
_entity_poly.pdbx_seq_one_letter_code
_entity_poly.pdbx_strand_id
1 'polypeptide(L)'
;MLDPHDLTPDEIDRTLVRLVAARLHAGTRSERDAAGAALLQFLAAACSNGDPCPVHRTPGVPRPGGRELHAEVGPRHPPRADSLA
;
A
#
# COMPACT_ATOMS: atom_id res chain seq x y z
N MET A 1 -3.01 -2.91 -25.95
CA MET A 1 -2.45 -3.24 -24.62
C MET A 1 -1.38 -4.29 -24.90
N LEU A 2 -0.11 -4.03 -24.59
CA LEU A 2 0.98 -4.98 -24.86
C LEU A 2 0.95 -6.10 -23.82
N ASP A 3 1.01 -7.35 -24.27
CA ASP A 3 1.07 -8.51 -23.39
C ASP A 3 2.50 -8.63 -22.82
N PRO A 4 2.70 -8.58 -21.50
CA PRO A 4 4.03 -8.63 -20.91
C PRO A 4 4.75 -9.98 -21.09
N HIS A 5 4.06 -11.02 -21.58
CA HIS A 5 4.65 -12.32 -21.85
C HIS A 5 5.46 -12.37 -23.16
N ASP A 6 5.26 -11.42 -24.06
CA ASP A 6 6.02 -11.30 -25.31
C ASP A 6 7.24 -10.36 -25.16
N LEU A 7 7.46 -9.82 -23.95
CA LEU A 7 8.54 -8.87 -23.67
C LEU A 7 9.81 -9.60 -23.23
N THR A 8 10.94 -9.10 -23.72
CA THR A 8 12.26 -9.47 -23.18
C THR A 8 12.43 -8.94 -21.74
N PRO A 9 13.33 -9.55 -20.93
CA PRO A 9 13.62 -9.05 -19.58
C PRO A 9 13.98 -7.56 -19.54
N ASP A 10 14.78 -7.08 -20.49
CA ASP A 10 15.14 -5.66 -20.60
C ASP A 10 13.93 -4.75 -20.86
N GLU A 11 12.94 -5.23 -21.63
CA GLU A 11 11.70 -4.50 -21.89
C GLU A 11 10.77 -4.49 -20.69
N ILE A 12 10.76 -5.58 -19.91
CA ILE A 12 10.05 -5.65 -18.62
C ILE A 12 10.66 -4.62 -17.66
N ASP A 13 11.99 -4.61 -17.50
CA ASP A 13 12.70 -3.67 -16.63
C ASP A 13 12.48 -2.23 -17.04
N ARG A 14 12.60 -1.93 -18.35
CA ARG A 14 12.31 -0.59 -18.88
C ARG A 14 10.88 -0.17 -18.60
N THR A 15 9.93 -1.09 -18.71
CA THR A 15 8.50 -0.80 -18.44
C THR A 15 8.25 -0.55 -16.96
N LEU A 16 8.86 -1.35 -16.07
CA LEU A 16 8.81 -1.15 -14.61
C LEU A 16 9.35 0.21 -14.22
N VAL A 17 10.55 0.57 -14.70
CA VAL A 17 11.19 1.86 -14.40
C VAL A 17 10.29 3.02 -14.85
N ARG A 18 9.69 2.93 -16.05
CA ARG A 18 8.77 3.96 -16.55
C ARG A 18 7.52 4.12 -15.69
N LEU A 19 6.90 3.03 -15.26
CA LEU A 19 5.68 3.07 -14.44
C LEU A 19 5.97 3.61 -13.03
N VAL A 20 7.11 3.21 -12.43
CA VAL A 20 7.56 3.76 -11.15
C VAL A 20 7.86 5.25 -11.27
N ALA A 21 8.58 5.67 -12.31
CA ALA A 21 8.85 7.08 -12.56
C ALA A 21 7.55 7.88 -12.73
N ALA A 22 6.58 7.38 -13.50
CA ALA A 22 5.28 8.04 -13.67
C ALA A 22 4.55 8.23 -12.33
N ARG A 23 4.61 7.23 -11.43
CA ARG A 23 4.01 7.33 -10.09
C ARG A 23 4.72 8.34 -9.20
N LEU A 24 6.05 8.41 -9.25
CA LEU A 24 6.85 9.34 -8.44
C LEU A 24 6.71 10.79 -8.92
N HIS A 25 6.57 11.01 -10.22
CA HIS A 25 6.44 12.34 -10.82
C HIS A 25 4.98 12.83 -10.94
N ALA A 26 4.00 12.03 -10.51
CA ALA A 26 2.59 12.41 -10.51
C ALA A 26 2.37 13.65 -9.62
N GLY A 27 1.80 14.70 -10.22
CA GLY A 27 1.52 15.99 -9.56
C GLY A 27 0.28 15.93 -8.67
N THR A 28 -0.62 14.97 -8.94
CA THR A 28 -1.85 14.78 -8.16
C THR A 28 -1.95 13.37 -7.55
N ARG A 29 -2.78 13.25 -6.52
CA ARG A 29 -3.11 11.95 -5.92
C ARG A 29 -3.78 11.02 -6.94
N SER A 30 -4.70 11.55 -7.76
CA SER A 30 -5.40 10.77 -8.78
C SER A 30 -4.44 10.20 -9.83
N GLU A 31 -3.47 11.00 -10.29
CA GLU A 31 -2.43 10.54 -11.22
C GLU A 31 -1.55 9.45 -10.59
N ARG A 32 -1.18 9.63 -9.31
CA ARG A 32 -0.38 8.65 -8.57
C ARG A 32 -1.11 7.31 -8.43
N ASP A 33 -2.41 7.36 -8.17
CA ASP A 33 -3.27 6.18 -8.03
C ASP A 33 -3.45 5.47 -9.37
N ALA A 34 -3.67 6.21 -10.47
CA ALA A 34 -3.73 5.66 -11.82
C ALA A 34 -2.41 4.99 -12.25
N ALA A 35 -1.27 5.66 -12.01
CA ALA A 35 0.05 5.08 -12.29
C ALA A 35 0.32 3.84 -11.42
N GLY A 36 -0.16 3.83 -10.17
CA GLY A 36 -0.11 2.66 -9.29
C GLY A 36 -0.92 1.49 -9.80
N ALA A 37 -2.14 1.74 -10.26
CA ALA A 37 -2.99 0.72 -10.84
C ALA A 37 -2.34 0.09 -12.09
N ALA A 38 -1.76 0.92 -12.97
CA ALA A 38 -1.04 0.44 -14.15
C ALA A 38 0.18 -0.41 -13.79
N LEU A 39 0.97 -0.01 -12.78
CA LEU A 39 2.09 -0.80 -12.27
C LEU A 39 1.65 -2.16 -11.73
N LEU A 40 0.59 -2.18 -10.91
CA LEU A 40 0.06 -3.42 -10.34
C LEU A 40 -0.50 -4.37 -11.41
N GLN A 41 -1.19 -3.83 -12.41
CA GLN A 41 -1.69 -4.63 -13.54
C GLN A 41 -0.55 -5.23 -14.35
N PHE A 42 0.49 -4.44 -14.63
CA PHE A 42 1.68 -4.93 -15.33
C PHE A 42 2.38 -6.05 -14.55
N LEU A 43 2.58 -5.87 -13.24
CA LEU A 43 3.18 -6.88 -12.37
C LEU A 43 2.32 -8.15 -12.29
N ALA A 44 1.00 -8.01 -12.13
CA ALA A 44 0.10 -9.15 -12.09
C ALA A 44 0.18 -9.96 -13.37
N ALA A 45 0.17 -9.30 -14.53
CA ALA A 45 0.32 -9.97 -15.81
C ALA A 45 1.71 -10.63 -15.96
N ALA A 46 2.80 -9.93 -15.64
CA ALA A 46 4.15 -10.50 -15.69
C ALA A 46 4.34 -11.72 -14.75
N CYS A 47 3.69 -11.74 -13.58
CA CYS A 47 3.78 -12.83 -12.60
C CYS A 47 2.81 -14.00 -12.87
N SER A 48 1.90 -13.91 -13.86
CA SER A 48 0.84 -14.91 -14.07
C SER A 48 1.32 -16.29 -14.56
N ASN A 49 2.62 -16.47 -14.86
CA ASN A 49 3.18 -17.72 -15.43
C ASN A 49 4.21 -18.46 -14.54
N GLY A 50 4.33 -18.18 -13.25
CA GLY A 50 5.20 -18.98 -12.39
C GLY A 50 5.27 -18.51 -10.95
N ASP A 51 4.38 -19.07 -10.13
CA ASP A 51 4.31 -18.94 -8.67
C ASP A 51 4.04 -17.50 -8.16
N PRO A 52 3.00 -17.28 -7.32
CA PRO A 52 2.93 -16.04 -6.57
C PRO A 52 4.22 -15.94 -5.75
N CYS A 53 5.09 -15.00 -6.08
CA CYS A 53 6.22 -14.65 -5.24
C CYS A 53 5.60 -14.38 -3.86
N PRO A 54 5.87 -15.22 -2.85
CA PRO A 54 5.24 -15.05 -1.55
C PRO A 54 5.71 -13.68 -1.10
N VAL A 55 4.76 -12.76 -0.96
CA VAL A 55 4.98 -11.53 -0.24
C VAL A 55 5.32 -12.02 1.17
N HIS A 56 6.61 -12.23 1.43
CA HIS A 56 7.13 -12.41 2.77
C HIS A 56 6.79 -11.09 3.44
N ARG A 57 5.60 -11.02 4.05
CA ARG A 57 5.35 -10.14 5.17
C ARG A 57 6.52 -10.41 6.09
N THR A 58 7.41 -9.44 6.22
CA THR A 58 8.51 -9.49 7.17
C THR A 58 7.91 -9.92 8.51
N PRO A 59 8.21 -11.13 9.01
CA PRO A 59 7.77 -11.51 10.33
C PRO A 59 8.54 -10.60 11.29
N GLY A 60 7.82 -9.75 12.02
CA GLY A 60 8.40 -8.96 13.10
C GLY A 60 8.89 -7.58 12.67
N VAL A 61 7.97 -6.66 12.40
CA VAL A 61 8.10 -5.36 13.07
C VAL A 61 7.42 -5.53 14.43
N PRO A 62 8.15 -5.51 15.56
CA PRO A 62 7.52 -5.47 16.86
C PRO A 62 6.63 -4.23 16.90
N ARG A 63 5.32 -4.42 17.12
CA ARG A 63 4.45 -3.32 17.52
C ARG A 63 5.10 -2.64 18.73
N PRO A 64 5.31 -1.31 18.72
CA PRO A 64 5.73 -0.63 19.94
C PRO A 64 4.67 -0.92 21.01
N GLY A 65 5.13 -1.39 22.17
CA GLY A 65 4.31 -1.96 23.23
C GLY A 65 3.11 -1.08 23.59
N GLY A 66 1.92 -1.67 23.46
CA GLY A 66 0.68 -1.16 24.02
C GLY A 66 0.13 -2.24 24.93
N ARG A 67 0.30 -2.05 26.24
CA ARG A 67 -0.28 -2.88 27.30
C ARG A 67 -1.76 -3.11 27.01
N GLU A 68 -2.18 -4.37 26.92
CA GLU A 68 -3.58 -4.73 27.07
C GLU A 68 -3.98 -4.40 28.51
N LEU A 69 -4.80 -3.36 28.68
CA LEU A 69 -5.58 -3.14 29.89
C LEU A 69 -7.04 -3.25 29.49
N HIS A 70 -7.56 -4.46 29.64
CA HIS A 70 -8.98 -4.68 29.84
C HIS A 70 -9.39 -3.96 31.13
N ALA A 71 -10.17 -2.89 31.01
CA ALA A 71 -10.92 -2.33 32.13
C ALA A 71 -12.26 -1.82 31.62
N GLU A 72 -13.30 -2.16 32.37
CA GLU A 72 -14.71 -2.18 32.01
C GLU A 72 -15.27 -0.85 31.49
N VAL A 73 -16.20 -0.97 30.53
CA VAL A 73 -17.02 0.14 30.04
C VAL A 73 -18.09 0.46 31.08
N GLY A 74 -17.83 1.44 31.94
CA GLY A 74 -18.85 2.13 32.73
C GLY A 74 -19.62 3.15 31.87
N PRO A 75 -20.91 3.43 32.14
CA PRO A 75 -21.78 4.17 31.23
C PRO A 75 -21.48 5.68 31.20
N ARG A 76 -21.63 6.22 29.98
CA ARG A 76 -21.46 7.62 29.57
C ARG A 76 -22.36 8.59 30.34
N HIS A 77 -21.83 9.74 30.75
CA HIS A 77 -22.62 10.98 30.89
C HIS A 77 -21.76 12.21 30.49
N PRO A 78 -22.31 13.24 29.80
CA PRO A 78 -21.51 14.28 29.13
C PRO A 78 -21.61 15.64 29.89
N PRO A 79 -21.31 16.82 29.29
CA PRO A 79 -20.29 17.76 29.77
C PRO A 79 -20.86 19.06 30.38
N ARG A 80 -20.06 19.83 31.12
CA ARG A 80 -20.04 21.32 31.22
C ARG A 80 -19.05 21.75 32.31
N ALA A 81 -18.03 22.55 31.99
CA ALA A 81 -18.01 24.01 31.80
C ALA A 81 -18.14 24.80 33.12
N ASP A 82 -17.07 25.56 33.40
CA ASP A 82 -16.97 26.77 34.23
C ASP A 82 -17.30 26.72 35.72
N SER A 83 -16.29 26.97 36.57
CA SER A 83 -16.14 28.26 37.27
C SER A 83 -15.18 28.16 38.46
N LEU A 84 -14.32 29.18 38.57
CA LEU A 84 -13.68 29.61 39.81
C LEU A 84 -14.72 29.74 40.95
N ALA A 85 -14.35 29.29 42.15
CA ALA A 85 -14.52 30.01 43.41
C ALA A 85 -13.57 29.42 44.45
#